data_AF-A0A1H1MQB2-F1
#
_entry.id   AF-A0A1H1MQB2-F1
#
_cell.length_a   1.000
_cell.length_b   1.000
_cell.length_c   1.000
_cell.angle_alpha   90.00
_cell.angle_beta   90.00
_cell.angle_gamma   90.00
#
_symmetry.space_group_name_H-M   'P 1'
#
loop_
_entity.id
_entity.type
_entity.pdbx_description
1 polymer ?
#
loop_
_entity_poly.entity_id
_entity_poly.type
_entity_poly.pdbx_seq_one_letter_code
_entity_poly.pdbx_strand_id
1 'polypeptide(L)'
;MFRNIKHTYSNLNISGGLGFLFLICSFLLVDSVSAQQVSARIDSTTIKIGEQIKYQIEVESNPKDLVVFPEGNTFSPLEIVESLEVDTLKEKGNYKLLKEYFLTQFDSGKYMIPRQKVLIESSSFYTDSILVEVNDVVVDTTKQKLYPIKPSVEVPPGFSIPEWVWWLLGIFLIAGLVAFLIIRKKKKDAEEFELPPYEEAMAELQKLDNAHYLEKREIKEYYSQLSFAVRKYLDRKIYDHGLERTTGELILYLEEQKSEGKLNLTNETIRDFEKILKRADLAKFARSKPDVITAKEDRSKTKHIIDDLRASVPEPTEEELLQDEAFRQEQARKRKKRRIIIGIAAGVLIIIMGVTALIATKGYTYVVDTYLGHPTKELLEGEWIRSEYGNPSVAVTTPEVLVRGEIEMPQDVEQMMVGSETFMYGSLLSNFYVTLSTIKFQGEVKFDAQKAIDGIYTNLEAQGARNIIMKQEDFTTVNGTEGTKIFGTLEAENPVTGESIPNEYEILNFAEKGGFEQIMVIYNENDQYAKEITQRIINSVEINNLNE
;
A
#
# COMPACT_ATOMS: atom_id res chain seq x y z
N MET A 1 9.86 3.85 92.37
CA MET A 1 9.21 2.96 93.34
C MET A 1 9.88 1.60 93.24
N PHE A 2 10.90 1.35 94.07
CA PHE A 2 11.63 0.08 94.13
C PHE A 2 10.90 -0.88 95.07
N ARG A 3 10.78 -2.16 94.72
CA ARG A 3 10.47 -3.20 95.71
C ARG A 3 11.15 -4.53 95.35
N ASN A 4 12.19 -4.83 96.13
CA ASN A 4 12.85 -6.13 96.31
C ASN A 4 11.88 -7.20 96.81
N ILE A 5 12.04 -8.46 96.37
CA ILE A 5 11.84 -9.66 97.20
C ILE A 5 12.87 -10.74 96.80
N LYS A 6 13.66 -11.21 97.77
CA LYS A 6 14.56 -12.37 97.75
C LYS A 6 13.77 -13.67 97.87
N HIS A 7 14.30 -14.82 97.38
CA HIS A 7 14.29 -16.06 98.17
C HIS A 7 15.41 -17.04 97.78
N THR A 8 15.71 -17.89 98.76
CA THR A 8 16.95 -18.60 99.08
C THR A 8 17.11 -19.96 98.37
N TYR A 9 18.36 -20.38 98.17
CA TYR A 9 18.75 -21.75 97.74
C TYR A 9 18.66 -22.77 98.87
N SER A 10 18.32 -24.03 98.55
CA SER A 10 18.73 -25.21 99.32
C SER A 10 19.06 -26.38 98.38
N ASN A 11 20.28 -26.90 98.51
CA ASN A 11 20.77 -28.11 97.84
C ASN A 11 20.23 -29.38 98.51
N LEU A 12 19.81 -30.37 97.71
CA LEU A 12 19.70 -31.76 98.17
C LEU A 12 20.47 -32.68 97.20
N ASN A 13 21.51 -33.32 97.73
CA ASN A 13 22.30 -34.36 97.09
C ASN A 13 21.46 -35.63 96.89
N ILE A 14 21.31 -36.09 95.64
CA ILE A 14 20.84 -37.43 95.31
C ILE A 14 22.04 -38.28 94.89
N SER A 15 22.08 -39.48 95.45
CA SER A 15 23.18 -40.43 95.56
C SER A 15 23.67 -41.02 94.23
N GLY A 16 24.99 -41.22 94.15
CA GLY A 16 25.75 -41.73 92.99
C GLY A 16 25.46 -43.18 92.56
N GLY A 17 24.41 -43.83 93.08
CA GLY A 17 23.92 -45.12 92.58
C GLY A 17 22.98 -44.99 91.39
N LEU A 18 22.22 -43.89 91.31
CA LEU A 18 21.27 -43.66 90.20
C LEU A 18 21.97 -43.20 88.92
N GLY A 19 23.06 -42.44 89.05
CA GLY A 19 23.87 -41.97 87.91
C GLY A 19 24.62 -43.10 87.20
N PHE A 20 25.11 -44.11 87.93
CA PHE A 20 25.83 -45.24 87.35
C PHE A 20 24.90 -46.21 86.61
N LEU A 21 23.66 -46.38 87.10
CA LEU A 21 22.63 -47.17 86.40
C LEU A 21 22.14 -46.47 85.13
N PHE A 22 22.06 -45.13 85.13
CA PHE A 22 21.68 -44.33 83.96
C PHE A 22 22.76 -44.32 82.87
N LEU A 23 24.04 -44.36 83.26
CA LEU A 23 25.19 -44.40 82.33
C LEU A 23 25.39 -45.78 81.68
N ILE A 24 25.02 -46.87 82.38
CA ILE A 24 25.01 -48.23 81.81
C ILE A 24 23.76 -48.44 80.92
N CYS A 25 22.61 -47.85 81.26
CA CYS A 25 21.42 -47.91 80.40
C CYS A 25 21.60 -47.09 79.10
N SER A 26 22.39 -46.02 79.14
CA SER A 26 22.70 -45.19 77.95
C SER A 26 23.72 -45.83 76.99
N PHE A 27 24.43 -46.89 77.40
CA PHE A 27 25.37 -47.64 76.55
C PHE A 27 24.78 -48.93 75.96
N LEU A 28 23.54 -49.30 76.33
CA LEU A 28 22.84 -50.50 75.84
C LEU A 28 21.76 -50.21 74.78
N LEU A 29 21.65 -48.94 74.34
CA LEU A 29 20.87 -48.52 73.17
C LEU A 29 21.83 -48.20 72.02
N VAL A 30 22.67 -49.17 71.66
CA VAL A 30 23.33 -49.16 70.35
C VAL A 30 22.33 -49.82 69.40
N ASP A 31 21.40 -49.02 68.89
CA ASP A 31 20.63 -49.44 67.72
C ASP A 31 21.64 -49.81 66.64
N SER A 32 21.56 -51.06 66.21
CA SER A 32 22.35 -51.56 65.10
C SER A 32 22.09 -50.63 63.91
N VAL A 33 23.10 -49.85 63.53
CA VAL A 33 23.10 -49.17 62.24
C VAL A 33 23.06 -50.29 61.21
N SER A 34 21.84 -50.62 60.74
CA SER A 34 21.68 -51.41 59.54
C SER A 34 22.45 -50.69 58.45
N ALA A 35 23.49 -51.34 57.94
CA ALA A 35 24.12 -50.93 56.70
C ALA A 35 22.98 -50.70 55.68
N GLN A 36 22.96 -49.52 55.07
CA GLN A 36 21.92 -49.15 54.13
C GLN A 36 21.96 -50.16 52.98
N GLN A 37 20.91 -50.97 52.87
CA GLN A 37 20.85 -52.09 51.90
C GLN A 37 20.90 -51.60 50.44
N VAL A 38 20.61 -50.31 50.23
CA VAL A 38 20.70 -49.62 48.93
C VAL A 38 21.46 -48.31 49.13
N SER A 39 22.57 -48.13 48.42
CA SER A 39 23.33 -46.88 48.42
C SER A 39 23.45 -46.32 47.01
N ALA A 40 23.58 -44.99 46.90
CA ALA A 40 23.82 -44.32 45.64
C ALA A 40 25.10 -43.48 45.70
N ARG A 41 25.85 -43.46 44.60
CA ARG A 41 27.07 -42.67 44.46
C ARG A 41 27.10 -41.98 43.09
N ILE A 42 27.74 -40.83 43.05
CA ILE A 42 28.10 -40.14 41.80
C ILE A 42 29.61 -39.98 41.73
N ASP A 43 30.12 -39.88 40.51
CA ASP A 43 31.54 -39.64 40.23
C ASP A 43 31.97 -38.19 40.46
N SER A 44 31.10 -37.21 40.15
CA SER A 44 31.36 -35.79 40.37
C SER A 44 30.11 -35.02 40.83
N THR A 45 30.27 -34.15 41.83
CA THR A 45 29.21 -33.21 42.27
C THR A 45 29.16 -31.93 41.43
N THR A 46 30.13 -31.74 40.52
CA THR A 46 30.25 -30.54 39.68
C THR A 46 30.55 -30.94 38.24
N ILE A 47 29.72 -30.50 37.29
CA ILE A 47 29.89 -30.76 35.85
C ILE A 47 29.70 -29.49 35.03
N LYS A 48 30.05 -29.53 33.74
CA LYS A 48 29.68 -28.49 32.77
C LYS A 48 28.34 -28.80 32.09
N ILE A 49 27.72 -27.79 31.50
CA ILE A 49 26.53 -27.97 30.65
C ILE A 49 26.80 -29.07 29.59
N GLY A 50 25.90 -30.06 29.52
CA GLY A 50 25.98 -31.18 28.57
C GLY A 50 26.99 -32.28 28.92
N GLU A 51 27.75 -32.15 30.01
CA GLU A 51 28.63 -33.21 30.53
C GLU A 51 27.79 -34.28 31.26
N GLN A 52 28.27 -35.52 31.23
CA GLN A 52 27.56 -36.67 31.80
C GLN A 52 28.11 -37.02 33.18
N ILE A 53 27.21 -37.31 34.12
CA ILE A 53 27.51 -37.79 35.47
C ILE A 53 27.20 -39.27 35.53
N LYS A 54 28.13 -40.05 36.08
CA LYS A 54 27.91 -41.46 36.34
C LYS A 54 27.25 -41.64 37.71
N TYR A 55 25.95 -41.95 37.70
CA TYR A 55 25.17 -42.28 38.89
C TYR A 55 25.08 -43.80 39.08
N GLN A 56 25.54 -44.29 40.22
CA GLN A 56 25.61 -45.71 40.53
C GLN A 56 24.69 -46.03 41.71
N ILE A 57 23.82 -47.04 41.55
CA ILE A 57 23.05 -47.63 42.64
C ILE A 57 23.67 -48.99 42.98
N GLU A 58 24.01 -49.18 44.25
CA GLU A 58 24.58 -50.40 44.80
C GLU A 58 23.59 -51.02 45.78
N VAL A 59 23.22 -52.29 45.56
CA VAL A 59 22.25 -53.03 46.36
C VAL A 59 22.86 -54.33 46.88
N GLU A 60 22.78 -54.55 48.20
CA GLU A 60 23.16 -55.82 48.81
C GLU A 60 21.90 -56.69 49.01
N SER A 61 21.82 -57.85 48.35
CA SER A 61 20.66 -58.74 48.43
C SER A 61 21.08 -60.22 48.50
N ASN A 62 20.17 -61.09 48.97
CA ASN A 62 20.44 -62.53 48.90
C ASN A 62 20.28 -63.02 47.45
N PRO A 63 20.93 -64.13 47.06
CA PRO A 63 20.83 -64.68 45.70
C PRO A 63 19.43 -65.05 45.20
N LYS A 64 18.44 -65.13 46.10
CA LYS A 64 17.04 -65.49 45.78
C LYS A 64 16.11 -64.27 45.69
N ASP A 65 16.58 -63.10 46.10
CA ASP A 65 15.76 -61.90 46.19
C ASP A 65 15.65 -61.26 44.79
N LEU A 66 14.43 -60.93 44.35
CA LEU A 66 14.23 -60.19 43.12
C LEU A 66 14.43 -58.70 43.38
N VAL A 67 15.40 -58.09 42.69
CA VAL A 67 15.69 -56.64 42.79
C VAL A 67 15.27 -55.93 41.51
N VAL A 68 14.46 -54.89 41.65
CA VAL A 68 14.00 -54.04 40.54
C VAL A 68 14.53 -52.62 40.74
N PHE A 69 15.31 -52.16 39.77
CA PHE A 69 15.90 -50.82 39.72
C PHE A 69 14.94 -49.80 39.10
N PRO A 70 15.12 -48.49 39.38
CA PRO A 70 14.31 -47.44 38.77
C PRO A 70 14.50 -47.39 37.25
N GLU A 71 13.39 -47.23 36.52
CA GLU A 71 13.37 -47.08 35.06
C GLU A 71 12.50 -45.87 34.67
N GLY A 72 12.77 -45.31 33.49
CA GLY A 72 12.10 -44.10 33.00
C GLY A 72 12.64 -42.81 33.60
N ASN A 73 11.91 -41.69 33.45
CA ASN A 73 12.38 -40.35 33.81
C ASN A 73 12.22 -40.03 35.31
N THR A 74 12.80 -40.84 36.20
CA THR A 74 12.73 -40.64 37.66
C THR A 74 13.82 -39.72 38.21
N PHE A 75 14.75 -39.25 37.37
CA PHE A 75 15.90 -38.44 37.74
C PHE A 75 15.71 -36.93 37.49
N SER A 76 14.52 -36.53 37.05
CA SER A 76 14.14 -35.13 36.84
C SER A 76 14.47 -34.28 38.07
N PRO A 77 15.14 -33.12 37.91
CA PRO A 77 15.34 -32.37 36.67
C PRO A 77 16.53 -32.80 35.78
N LEU A 78 17.31 -33.82 36.14
CA LEU A 78 18.36 -34.36 35.26
C LEU A 78 17.78 -35.38 34.27
N GLU A 79 18.39 -35.48 33.09
CA GLU A 79 17.98 -36.39 32.03
C GLU A 79 18.86 -37.64 32.00
N ILE A 80 18.27 -38.83 31.82
CA ILE A 80 19.03 -40.06 31.59
C ILE A 80 19.47 -40.10 30.13
N VAL A 81 20.78 -40.16 29.90
CA VAL A 81 21.36 -40.41 28.58
C VAL A 81 21.44 -41.92 28.31
N GLU A 82 21.89 -42.69 29.29
CA GLU A 82 22.10 -44.13 29.14
C GLU A 82 21.90 -44.87 30.48
N SER A 83 21.43 -46.10 30.41
CA SER A 83 21.21 -47.01 31.55
C SER A 83 21.88 -48.34 31.25
N LEU A 84 23.00 -48.63 31.90
CA LEU A 84 23.79 -49.85 31.66
C LEU A 84 23.14 -51.07 32.31
N GLU A 85 23.43 -52.27 31.79
CA GLU A 85 22.93 -53.52 32.40
C GLU A 85 23.44 -53.70 33.85
N VAL A 86 22.69 -54.47 34.65
CA VAL A 86 23.04 -54.71 36.06
C VAL A 86 24.26 -55.64 36.14
N ASP A 87 25.30 -55.21 36.84
CA ASP A 87 26.46 -56.04 37.18
C ASP A 87 26.27 -56.72 38.54
N THR A 88 26.75 -57.95 38.70
CA THR A 88 26.57 -58.77 39.92
C THR A 88 27.91 -59.26 40.46
N LEU A 89 28.29 -58.76 41.63
CA LEU A 89 29.44 -59.26 42.39
C LEU A 89 28.98 -60.20 43.50
N LYS A 90 29.64 -61.36 43.66
CA LYS A 90 29.34 -62.30 44.75
C LYS A 90 30.32 -62.08 45.90
N GLU A 91 29.83 -61.72 47.08
CA GLU A 91 30.67 -61.49 48.26
C GLU A 91 30.10 -62.19 49.49
N LYS A 92 30.91 -63.08 50.11
CA LYS A 92 30.63 -63.77 51.39
C LYS A 92 29.22 -64.40 51.52
N GLY A 93 28.61 -64.83 50.41
CA GLY A 93 27.30 -65.49 50.38
C GLY A 93 26.12 -64.60 49.94
N ASN A 94 26.33 -63.28 49.84
CA ASN A 94 25.34 -62.31 49.33
C ASN A 94 25.72 -61.85 47.91
N TYR A 95 24.73 -61.29 47.20
CA TYR A 95 24.94 -60.60 45.92
C TYR A 95 25.00 -59.10 46.15
N LYS A 96 25.94 -58.47 45.47
CA LYS A 96 26.06 -57.03 45.37
C LYS A 96 25.78 -56.65 43.93
N LEU A 97 24.61 -56.06 43.72
CA LEU A 97 24.13 -55.63 42.41
C LEU A 97 24.50 -54.17 42.20
N LEU A 98 25.11 -53.87 41.06
CA LEU A 98 25.50 -52.53 40.65
C LEU A 98 24.72 -52.15 39.38
N LYS A 99 24.03 -51.02 39.43
CA LYS A 99 23.32 -50.45 38.29
C LYS A 99 23.84 -49.04 38.03
N GLU A 100 24.23 -48.75 36.80
CA GLU A 100 24.84 -47.48 36.42
C GLU A 100 23.94 -46.71 35.44
N TYR A 101 23.81 -45.42 35.67
CA TYR A 101 23.06 -44.47 34.85
C TYR A 101 23.96 -43.29 34.50
N PHE A 102 23.91 -42.84 33.25
CA PHE A 102 24.53 -41.60 32.82
C PHE A 102 23.47 -40.50 32.79
N LEU A 103 23.67 -39.47 33.60
CA LEU A 103 22.75 -38.33 33.73
C LEU A 103 23.38 -37.07 33.15
N THR A 104 22.59 -36.18 32.54
CA THR A 104 23.08 -34.87 32.07
C THR A 104 22.06 -33.75 32.30
N GLN A 105 22.50 -32.51 32.09
CA GLN A 105 21.69 -31.30 32.14
C GLN A 105 22.22 -30.26 31.13
N PHE A 106 21.29 -29.60 30.43
CA PHE A 106 21.60 -28.62 29.37
C PHE A 106 21.55 -27.16 29.83
N ASP A 107 21.13 -26.92 31.07
CA ASP A 107 21.09 -25.60 31.69
C ASP A 107 22.07 -25.50 32.87
N SER A 108 22.69 -24.32 33.05
CA SER A 108 23.53 -24.06 34.23
C SER A 108 22.66 -23.86 35.47
N GLY A 109 23.07 -24.42 36.60
CA GLY A 109 22.33 -24.28 37.86
C GLY A 109 22.67 -25.36 38.88
N LYS A 110 21.97 -25.33 40.01
CA LYS A 110 22.07 -26.35 41.07
C LYS A 110 20.86 -27.25 41.01
N TYR A 111 21.08 -28.53 40.72
CA TYR A 111 20.04 -29.52 40.52
C TYR A 111 20.18 -30.65 41.54
N MET A 112 19.06 -31.09 42.08
CA MET A 112 19.02 -32.19 43.04
C MET A 112 18.53 -33.44 42.35
N ILE A 113 19.35 -34.50 42.34
CA ILE A 113 18.92 -35.83 41.95
C ILE A 113 17.96 -36.34 43.05
N PRO A 114 16.69 -36.61 42.73
CA PRO A 114 15.72 -37.08 43.71
C PRO A 114 16.04 -38.50 44.17
N ARG A 115 15.49 -38.88 45.33
CA ARG A 115 15.64 -40.22 45.90
C ARG A 115 15.05 -41.27 44.97
N GLN A 116 15.85 -42.27 44.60
CA GLN A 116 15.44 -43.32 43.69
C GLN A 116 14.89 -44.52 44.44
N LYS A 117 13.77 -45.07 43.96
CA LYS A 117 13.10 -46.22 44.55
C LYS A 117 13.67 -47.51 43.97
N VAL A 118 14.12 -48.41 44.84
CA VAL A 118 14.55 -49.78 44.50
C VAL A 118 13.62 -50.75 45.22
N LEU A 119 13.06 -51.72 44.50
CA LEU A 119 12.24 -52.78 45.10
C LEU A 119 13.10 -54.02 45.32
N ILE A 120 13.13 -54.52 46.55
CA ILE A 120 13.73 -55.81 46.90
C ILE A 120 12.58 -56.68 47.41
N GLU A 121 12.26 -57.72 46.64
CA GLU A 121 11.04 -58.53 46.80
C GLU A 121 9.76 -57.67 46.83
N SER A 122 9.15 -57.49 48.01
CA SER A 122 7.93 -56.70 48.22
C SER A 122 8.17 -55.42 49.04
N SER A 123 9.43 -55.14 49.40
CA SER A 123 9.82 -53.97 50.20
C SER A 123 10.41 -52.88 49.32
N SER A 124 10.08 -51.61 49.63
CA SER A 124 10.60 -50.45 48.91
C SER A 124 11.72 -49.77 49.68
N PHE A 125 12.89 -49.66 49.05
CA PHE A 125 14.05 -48.94 49.56
C PHE A 125 14.30 -47.68 48.73
N TYR A 126 14.89 -46.66 49.34
CA TYR A 126 15.13 -45.38 48.68
C TYR A 126 16.60 -44.99 48.84
N THR A 127 17.21 -44.53 47.74
CA THR A 127 18.53 -43.89 47.79
C THR A 127 18.43 -42.51 48.46
N ASP A 128 19.58 -41.92 48.75
CA ASP A 128 19.64 -40.53 49.20
C ASP A 128 19.58 -39.57 48.00
N SER A 129 19.12 -38.34 48.25
CA SER A 129 19.14 -37.27 47.24
C SER A 129 20.51 -36.63 47.17
N ILE A 130 21.00 -36.35 45.97
CA ILE A 130 22.35 -35.81 45.76
C ILE A 130 22.28 -34.49 45.01
N LEU A 131 22.95 -33.45 45.51
CA LEU A 131 23.02 -32.14 44.86
C LEU A 131 24.18 -32.12 43.84
N VAL A 132 23.89 -31.62 42.64
CA VAL A 132 24.82 -31.47 41.52
C VAL A 132 24.82 -30.01 41.07
N GLU A 133 26.00 -29.44 40.85
CA GLU A 133 26.17 -28.10 40.30
C GLU A 133 26.65 -28.16 38.84
N VAL A 134 25.87 -27.55 37.93
CA VAL A 134 26.13 -27.50 36.49
C VAL A 134 26.66 -26.11 36.16
N ASN A 135 27.93 -26.03 35.81
CA ASN A 135 28.64 -24.81 35.47
C ASN A 135 28.52 -24.51 33.97
N ASP A 136 28.45 -23.23 33.65
CA ASP A 136 28.53 -22.79 32.27
C ASP A 136 29.96 -22.96 31.71
N VAL A 137 30.07 -23.05 30.38
CA VAL A 137 31.36 -23.09 29.69
C VAL A 137 31.85 -21.67 29.48
N VAL A 138 32.89 -21.27 30.22
CA VAL A 138 33.49 -19.94 30.08
C VAL A 138 34.07 -19.78 28.68
N VAL A 139 33.39 -19.00 27.83
CA VAL A 139 33.89 -18.57 26.53
C VAL A 139 34.65 -17.25 26.70
N ASP A 140 35.96 -17.26 26.40
CA ASP A 140 36.80 -16.06 26.44
C ASP A 140 36.51 -15.17 25.21
N THR A 141 35.51 -14.30 25.33
CA THR A 141 35.08 -13.37 24.28
C THR A 141 36.10 -12.28 23.99
N THR A 142 37.16 -12.12 24.80
CA THR A 142 38.17 -11.07 24.59
C THR A 142 39.20 -11.40 23.51
N LYS A 143 39.39 -12.68 23.18
CA LYS A 143 40.30 -13.11 22.10
C LYS A 143 39.63 -13.22 20.73
N GLN A 144 38.30 -13.21 20.69
CA GLN A 144 37.53 -13.25 19.44
C GLN A 144 37.08 -11.83 19.08
N LYS A 145 37.60 -11.30 17.97
CA LYS A 145 37.07 -10.05 17.40
C LYS A 145 35.59 -10.26 17.05
N LEU A 146 34.72 -9.52 17.72
CA LEU A 146 33.32 -9.37 17.33
C LEU A 146 33.32 -8.75 15.92
N TYR A 147 32.91 -9.54 14.92
CA TYR A 147 32.67 -9.00 13.60
C TYR A 147 31.32 -8.28 13.59
N PRO A 148 31.21 -7.13 12.93
CA PRO A 148 29.90 -6.51 12.71
C PRO A 148 28.99 -7.51 12.00
N ILE A 149 27.70 -7.47 12.34
CA ILE A 149 26.67 -8.25 11.66
C ILE A 149 26.83 -7.99 10.16
N LYS A 150 27.00 -9.06 9.37
CA LYS A 150 27.09 -8.92 7.92
C LYS A 150 25.81 -8.22 7.44
N PRO A 151 25.90 -7.13 6.69
CA PRO A 151 24.72 -6.51 6.12
C PRO A 151 24.02 -7.53 5.23
N SER A 152 22.69 -7.50 5.26
CA SER A 152 21.84 -8.27 4.36
C SER A 152 22.32 -8.02 2.93
N VAL A 153 22.71 -9.08 2.22
CA VAL A 153 23.04 -8.96 0.80
C VAL A 153 21.72 -8.76 0.06
N GLU A 154 21.55 -7.60 -0.56
CA GLU A 154 20.42 -7.33 -1.43
C GLU A 154 20.46 -8.34 -2.59
N VAL A 155 19.53 -9.29 -2.57
CA VAL A 155 19.27 -10.15 -3.72
C VAL A 155 18.62 -9.24 -4.77
N PRO A 156 19.20 -9.12 -5.99
CA PRO A 156 18.57 -8.32 -7.02
C PRO A 156 17.14 -8.85 -7.24
N PRO A 157 16.12 -7.96 -7.26
CA PRO A 157 14.75 -8.39 -7.45
C PRO A 157 14.66 -9.23 -8.73
N GLY A 158 13.94 -10.35 -8.66
CA GLY A 158 13.66 -11.16 -9.84
C GLY A 158 13.07 -10.30 -10.95
N PHE A 159 13.33 -10.64 -12.20
CA PHE A 159 12.89 -9.87 -13.37
C PHE A 159 11.40 -9.49 -13.24
N SER A 160 11.15 -8.23 -12.89
CA SER A 160 9.82 -7.65 -12.78
C SER A 160 9.62 -6.72 -13.96
N ILE A 161 8.50 -6.90 -14.65
CA ILE A 161 8.13 -5.98 -15.74
C ILE A 161 7.80 -4.65 -15.07
N PRO A 162 8.52 -3.57 -15.38
CA PRO A 162 8.24 -2.27 -14.80
C PRO A 162 6.80 -1.85 -15.10
N GLU A 163 6.10 -1.27 -14.13
CA GLU A 163 4.68 -0.91 -14.29
C GLU A 163 4.41 0.02 -15.48
N TRP A 164 5.40 0.86 -15.85
CA TRP A 164 5.31 1.74 -17.03
C TRP A 164 5.12 0.98 -18.35
N VAL A 165 5.50 -0.30 -18.42
CA VAL A 165 5.29 -1.15 -19.61
C VAL A 165 3.80 -1.43 -19.82
N TRP A 166 3.02 -1.60 -18.74
CA TRP A 166 1.57 -1.76 -18.83
C TRP A 166 0.88 -0.48 -19.32
N TRP A 167 1.38 0.69 -18.88
CA TRP A 167 0.93 2.00 -19.41
C TRP A 167 1.26 2.16 -20.89
N LEU A 168 2.47 1.77 -21.31
CA LEU A 168 2.88 1.77 -22.71
C LEU A 168 1.97 0.88 -23.57
N LEU A 169 1.65 -0.33 -23.08
CA LEU A 169 0.74 -1.25 -23.75
C LEU A 169 -0.67 -0.65 -23.89
N GLY A 170 -1.18 0.00 -22.84
CA GLY A 170 -2.45 0.72 -22.86
C GLY A 170 -2.48 1.83 -23.91
N ILE A 171 -1.40 2.63 -24.01
CA ILE A 171 -1.26 3.69 -25.02
C ILE A 171 -1.27 3.09 -26.43
N PHE A 172 -0.53 2.01 -26.67
CA PHE A 172 -0.51 1.34 -27.98
C PHE A 172 -1.88 0.79 -28.36
N LEU A 173 -2.63 0.24 -27.40
CA LEU A 173 -3.96 -0.33 -27.63
C LEU A 173 -4.99 0.77 -27.96
N ILE A 174 -4.94 1.90 -27.27
CA ILE A 174 -5.76 3.08 -27.57
C ILE A 174 -5.38 3.68 -28.93
N ALA A 175 -4.08 3.85 -29.22
CA ALA A 175 -3.61 4.36 -30.51
C ALA A 175 -4.04 3.44 -31.67
N GLY A 176 -3.94 2.12 -31.48
CA GLY A 176 -4.43 1.12 -32.44
C GLY A 176 -5.93 1.22 -32.67
N LEU A 177 -6.73 1.39 -31.61
CA LEU A 177 -8.18 1.56 -31.72
C LEU A 177 -8.56 2.85 -32.46
N VAL A 178 -7.89 3.97 -32.14
CA VAL A 178 -8.11 5.25 -32.83
C VAL A 178 -7.74 5.14 -34.31
N ALA A 179 -6.59 4.54 -34.63
CA ALA A 179 -6.15 4.29 -36.00
C ALA A 179 -7.17 3.42 -36.76
N PHE A 180 -7.64 2.33 -36.15
CA PHE A 180 -8.66 1.46 -36.72
C PHE A 180 -9.97 2.20 -37.02
N LEU A 181 -10.45 3.05 -36.10
CA LEU A 181 -11.66 3.85 -36.29
C LEU A 181 -11.51 4.90 -37.40
N ILE A 182 -10.33 5.53 -37.51
CA ILE A 182 -10.03 6.49 -38.59
C ILE A 182 -10.00 5.79 -39.95
N ILE A 183 -9.33 4.64 -40.05
CA ILE A 183 -9.26 3.86 -41.30
C ILE A 183 -10.66 3.38 -41.71
N ARG A 184 -11.46 2.87 -40.76
CA ARG A 184 -12.83 2.43 -41.02
C ARG A 184 -13.73 3.57 -41.51
N LYS A 185 -13.52 4.78 -40.98
CA LYS A 185 -14.28 5.96 -41.40
C LYS A 185 -13.85 6.46 -42.78
N LYS A 186 -12.54 6.51 -43.05
CA LYS A 186 -12.02 6.87 -44.38
C LYS A 186 -12.50 5.94 -45.49
N LYS A 187 -12.63 4.64 -45.22
CA LYS A 187 -13.21 3.69 -46.20
C LYS A 187 -14.67 3.98 -46.54
N LYS A 188 -15.47 4.43 -45.57
CA LYS A 188 -16.86 4.84 -45.81
C LYS A 188 -16.98 6.16 -46.55
N ASP A 189 -16.15 7.14 -46.22
CA ASP A 189 -16.15 8.45 -46.88
C ASP A 189 -15.60 8.36 -48.32
N ALA A 190 -14.77 7.36 -48.63
CA ALA A 190 -14.24 7.13 -49.99
C ALA A 190 -15.26 6.50 -50.96
N GLU A 191 -16.30 5.82 -50.45
CA GLU A 191 -17.44 5.37 -51.28
C GLU A 191 -18.30 6.55 -51.77
N GLU A 192 -18.16 7.74 -51.17
CA GLU A 192 -18.99 8.93 -51.47
C GLU A 192 -18.46 9.78 -52.65
N PHE A 193 -17.27 9.48 -53.18
CA PHE A 193 -16.71 10.18 -54.35
C PHE A 193 -17.13 9.50 -55.66
N GLU A 194 -18.43 9.36 -55.88
CA GLU A 194 -18.96 8.88 -57.16
C GLU A 194 -18.78 9.94 -58.25
N LEU A 195 -18.34 9.53 -59.44
CA LEU A 195 -18.30 10.41 -60.61
C LEU A 195 -19.69 11.00 -60.88
N PRO A 196 -19.78 12.26 -61.38
CA PRO A 196 -21.05 12.82 -61.84
C PRO A 196 -21.75 11.86 -62.83
N PRO A 197 -23.08 11.69 -62.76
CA PRO A 197 -23.81 10.69 -63.56
C PRO A 197 -23.52 10.73 -65.07
N TYR A 198 -23.35 11.94 -65.62
CA TYR A 198 -23.01 12.13 -67.03
C TYR A 198 -21.60 11.64 -67.37
N GLU A 199 -20.60 12.00 -66.55
CA GLU A 199 -19.22 11.57 -66.74
C GLU A 199 -19.08 10.06 -66.61
N GLU A 200 -19.83 9.46 -65.67
CA GLU A 200 -19.89 8.01 -65.52
C GLU A 200 -20.48 7.34 -66.78
N ALA A 201 -21.60 7.84 -67.30
CA ALA A 201 -22.22 7.29 -68.50
C ALA A 201 -21.31 7.41 -69.74
N MET A 202 -20.58 8.53 -69.89
CA MET A 202 -19.58 8.68 -70.95
C MET A 202 -18.40 7.74 -70.78
N ALA A 203 -17.94 7.54 -69.53
CA ALA A 203 -16.88 6.58 -69.24
C ALA A 203 -17.31 5.14 -69.54
N GLU A 204 -18.56 4.76 -69.26
CA GLU A 204 -19.10 3.44 -69.63
C GLU A 204 -19.19 3.26 -71.16
N LEU A 205 -19.60 4.29 -71.91
CA LEU A 205 -19.57 4.23 -73.39
C LEU A 205 -18.13 4.14 -73.93
N GLN A 206 -17.16 4.81 -73.29
CA GLN A 206 -15.76 4.72 -73.68
C GLN A 206 -15.17 3.34 -73.35
N LYS A 207 -15.55 2.72 -72.23
CA LYS A 207 -15.20 1.33 -71.91
C LYS A 207 -15.76 0.37 -72.96
N LEU A 208 -17.01 0.58 -73.38
CA LEU A 208 -17.66 -0.20 -74.44
C LEU A 208 -16.86 -0.14 -75.76
N ASP A 209 -16.41 1.06 -76.15
CA ASP A 209 -15.59 1.24 -77.37
C ASP A 209 -14.24 0.51 -77.26
N ASN A 210 -13.60 0.56 -76.10
CA ASN A 210 -12.28 -0.05 -75.85
C ASN A 210 -12.31 -1.57 -75.64
N ALA A 211 -13.47 -2.17 -75.39
CA ALA A 211 -13.58 -3.60 -75.09
C ALA A 211 -13.55 -4.50 -76.34
N HIS A 212 -13.60 -3.90 -77.55
CA HIS A 212 -13.52 -4.59 -78.84
C HIS A 212 -14.56 -5.72 -79.04
N TYR A 213 -15.73 -5.65 -78.38
CA TYR A 213 -16.79 -6.67 -78.47
C TYR A 213 -17.27 -6.90 -79.90
N LEU A 214 -17.34 -5.84 -80.71
CA LEU A 214 -17.77 -5.92 -82.12
C LEU A 214 -16.78 -6.71 -82.98
N GLU A 215 -15.47 -6.62 -82.69
CA GLU A 215 -14.43 -7.37 -83.41
C GLU A 215 -14.46 -8.86 -83.05
N LYS A 216 -14.73 -9.17 -81.78
CA LYS A 216 -14.88 -10.54 -81.26
C LYS A 216 -16.23 -11.18 -81.58
N ARG A 217 -17.14 -10.43 -82.23
CA ARG A 217 -18.55 -10.83 -82.49
C ARG A 217 -19.36 -11.14 -81.23
N GLU A 218 -18.99 -10.52 -80.11
CA GLU A 218 -19.66 -10.61 -78.79
C GLU A 218 -20.82 -9.58 -78.72
N ILE A 219 -21.81 -9.76 -79.60
CA ILE A 219 -22.91 -8.79 -79.79
C ILE A 219 -23.82 -8.69 -78.55
N LYS A 220 -23.99 -9.79 -77.81
CA LYS A 220 -24.80 -9.80 -76.59
C LYS A 220 -24.19 -8.91 -75.51
N GLU A 221 -22.89 -9.04 -75.29
CA GLU A 221 -22.11 -8.30 -74.29
C GLU A 221 -22.08 -6.81 -74.67
N TYR A 222 -21.90 -6.50 -75.95
CA TYR A 222 -21.94 -5.12 -76.47
C TYR A 222 -23.27 -4.42 -76.15
N TYR A 223 -24.40 -5.01 -76.54
CA TYR A 223 -25.71 -4.42 -76.27
C TYR A 223 -26.09 -4.45 -74.78
N SER A 224 -25.50 -5.36 -74.00
CA SER A 224 -25.66 -5.38 -72.54
C SER A 224 -25.06 -4.17 -71.88
N GLN A 225 -23.82 -3.82 -72.23
CA GLN A 225 -23.17 -2.62 -71.72
C GLN A 225 -23.78 -1.33 -72.29
N LEU A 226 -24.14 -1.31 -73.58
CA LEU A 226 -24.75 -0.14 -74.20
C LEU A 226 -26.09 0.25 -73.53
N SER A 227 -26.98 -0.72 -73.33
CA SER A 227 -28.25 -0.49 -72.63
C SER A 227 -28.06 -0.21 -71.15
N PHE A 228 -27.05 -0.80 -70.51
CA PHE A 228 -26.73 -0.52 -69.11
C PHE A 228 -26.27 0.93 -68.89
N ALA A 229 -25.40 1.47 -69.76
CA ALA A 229 -24.89 2.84 -69.63
C ALA A 229 -26.03 3.88 -69.64
N VAL A 230 -26.97 3.77 -70.58
CA VAL A 230 -28.10 4.70 -70.68
C VAL A 230 -29.15 4.49 -69.58
N ARG A 231 -29.42 3.23 -69.19
CA ARG A 231 -30.35 2.94 -68.09
C ARG A 231 -29.80 3.41 -66.75
N LYS A 232 -28.49 3.24 -66.50
CA LYS A 232 -27.81 3.71 -65.30
C LYS A 232 -27.77 5.25 -65.21
N TYR A 233 -27.58 5.92 -66.34
CA TYR A 233 -27.69 7.39 -66.38
C TYR A 233 -29.09 7.86 -65.98
N LEU A 234 -30.12 7.24 -66.56
CA LEU A 234 -31.51 7.52 -66.23
C LEU A 234 -31.80 7.23 -64.75
N ASP A 235 -31.28 6.11 -64.25
CA ASP A 235 -31.40 5.64 -62.86
C ASP A 235 -30.91 6.69 -61.85
N ARG A 236 -29.70 7.21 -62.05
CA ARG A 236 -29.06 8.15 -61.11
C ARG A 236 -29.59 9.59 -61.21
N LYS A 237 -30.11 10.01 -62.36
CA LYS A 237 -30.40 11.45 -62.62
C LYS A 237 -31.88 11.79 -62.78
N ILE A 238 -32.70 10.88 -63.28
CA ILE A 238 -34.09 11.18 -63.67
C ILE A 238 -35.08 10.28 -62.94
N TYR A 239 -34.81 8.97 -62.86
CA TYR A 239 -35.74 8.00 -62.31
C TYR A 239 -35.01 6.86 -61.59
N ASP A 240 -35.09 6.83 -60.27
CA ASP A 240 -34.40 5.94 -59.32
C ASP A 240 -34.67 4.42 -59.47
N HIS A 241 -35.40 3.98 -60.50
CA HIS A 241 -35.63 2.57 -60.83
C HIS A 241 -35.42 2.26 -62.33
N GLY A 242 -34.58 3.05 -63.02
CA GLY A 242 -34.27 2.90 -64.44
C GLY A 242 -33.60 1.58 -64.81
N LEU A 243 -32.86 0.97 -63.88
CA LEU A 243 -32.27 -0.36 -64.06
C LEU A 243 -33.26 -1.51 -63.83
N GLU A 244 -34.28 -1.29 -62.99
CA GLU A 244 -35.22 -2.33 -62.54
C GLU A 244 -36.43 -2.50 -63.47
N ARG A 245 -36.80 -1.44 -64.20
CA ARG A 245 -37.96 -1.47 -65.11
C ARG A 245 -37.70 -2.16 -66.45
N THR A 246 -38.75 -2.76 -67.00
CA THR A 246 -38.72 -3.29 -68.37
C THR A 246 -38.61 -2.17 -69.40
N THR A 247 -38.17 -2.50 -70.62
CA THR A 247 -38.06 -1.52 -71.72
C THR A 247 -39.38 -0.78 -71.97
N GLY A 248 -40.52 -1.50 -71.98
CA GLY A 248 -41.83 -0.87 -72.21
C GLY A 248 -42.25 0.10 -71.11
N GLU A 249 -42.06 -0.27 -69.85
CA GLU A 249 -42.39 0.59 -68.70
C GLU A 249 -41.51 1.84 -68.64
N LEU A 250 -40.25 1.74 -69.09
CA LEU A 250 -39.33 2.86 -69.13
C LEU A 250 -39.73 3.89 -70.19
N ILE A 251 -40.17 3.43 -71.37
CA ILE A 251 -40.68 4.30 -72.43
C ILE A 251 -41.97 4.99 -71.99
N LEU A 252 -42.91 4.25 -71.39
CA LEU A 252 -44.15 4.82 -70.86
C LEU A 252 -43.89 5.93 -69.83
N TYR A 253 -42.93 5.70 -68.92
CA TYR A 253 -42.52 6.71 -67.94
C TYR A 253 -41.97 7.98 -68.60
N LEU A 254 -41.07 7.85 -69.59
CA LEU A 254 -40.52 9.01 -70.30
C LEU A 254 -41.57 9.77 -71.10
N GLU A 255 -42.55 9.08 -71.69
CA GLU A 255 -43.69 9.70 -72.39
C GLU A 255 -44.61 10.45 -71.41
N GLU A 256 -44.90 9.87 -70.25
CA GLU A 256 -45.69 10.49 -69.18
C GLU A 256 -45.00 11.75 -68.65
N GLN A 257 -43.73 11.68 -68.26
CA GLN A 257 -42.98 12.82 -67.73
C GLN A 257 -42.82 13.95 -68.76
N LYS A 258 -42.73 13.60 -70.05
CA LYS A 258 -42.80 14.58 -71.13
C LYS A 258 -44.17 15.23 -71.21
N SER A 259 -45.26 14.46 -71.13
CA SER A 259 -46.64 14.98 -71.22
C SER A 259 -46.99 15.91 -70.05
N GLU A 260 -46.39 15.67 -68.87
CA GLU A 260 -46.49 16.49 -67.67
C GLU A 260 -45.60 17.75 -67.72
N GLY A 261 -44.80 17.93 -68.78
CA GLY A 261 -43.90 19.08 -68.93
C GLY A 261 -42.67 19.05 -68.01
N LYS A 262 -42.39 17.91 -67.36
CA LYS A 262 -41.26 17.73 -66.43
C LYS A 262 -39.95 17.40 -67.14
N LEU A 263 -40.02 16.81 -68.35
CA LEU A 263 -38.87 16.51 -69.21
C LEU A 263 -39.05 17.10 -70.60
N ASN A 264 -38.15 17.99 -71.01
CA ASN A 264 -38.11 18.56 -72.36
C ASN A 264 -37.43 17.62 -73.36
N LEU A 265 -38.08 16.51 -73.74
CA LEU A 265 -37.55 15.53 -74.70
C LEU A 265 -38.29 15.57 -76.06
N THR A 266 -37.57 15.36 -77.16
CA THR A 266 -38.21 15.23 -78.48
C THR A 266 -38.87 13.85 -78.64
N ASN A 267 -39.90 13.76 -79.50
CA ASN A 267 -40.51 12.46 -79.82
C ASN A 267 -39.52 11.53 -80.55
N GLU A 268 -38.52 12.10 -81.21
CA GLU A 268 -37.47 11.35 -81.90
C GLU A 268 -36.52 10.68 -80.91
N THR A 269 -36.08 11.41 -79.87
CA THR A 269 -35.20 10.88 -78.80
C THR A 269 -35.83 9.67 -78.11
N ILE A 270 -37.13 9.73 -77.76
CA ILE A 270 -37.84 8.62 -77.11
C ILE A 270 -37.95 7.40 -78.06
N ARG A 271 -38.25 7.63 -79.34
CA ARG A 271 -38.35 6.54 -80.34
C ARG A 271 -37.01 5.87 -80.60
N ASP A 272 -35.94 6.64 -80.67
CA ASP A 272 -34.60 6.09 -80.88
C ASP A 272 -34.11 5.33 -79.65
N PHE A 273 -34.43 5.82 -78.45
CA PHE A 273 -34.20 5.10 -77.21
C PHE A 273 -34.95 3.76 -77.16
N GLU A 274 -36.24 3.74 -77.54
CA GLU A 274 -37.05 2.53 -77.62
C GLU A 274 -36.45 1.51 -78.61
N LYS A 275 -36.03 1.97 -79.81
CA LYS A 275 -35.42 1.08 -80.82
C LYS A 275 -34.14 0.45 -80.30
N ILE A 276 -33.26 1.22 -79.66
CA ILE A 276 -31.98 0.74 -79.13
C ILE A 276 -32.22 -0.28 -78.01
N LEU A 277 -33.13 0.01 -77.07
CA LEU A 277 -33.44 -0.92 -75.98
C LEU A 277 -34.10 -2.21 -76.49
N LYS A 278 -35.06 -2.13 -77.43
CA LYS A 278 -35.65 -3.32 -78.06
C LYS A 278 -34.61 -4.15 -78.79
N ARG A 279 -33.69 -3.50 -79.52
CA ARG A 279 -32.59 -4.20 -80.21
C ARG A 279 -31.63 -4.85 -79.22
N ALA A 280 -31.36 -4.19 -78.09
CA ALA A 280 -30.55 -4.76 -77.02
C ALA A 280 -31.21 -5.98 -76.39
N ASP A 281 -32.52 -5.92 -76.11
CA ASP A 281 -33.29 -7.06 -75.58
C ASP A 281 -33.31 -8.24 -76.57
N LEU A 282 -33.49 -7.97 -77.87
CA LEU A 282 -33.40 -8.99 -78.91
C LEU A 282 -32.01 -9.62 -79.02
N ALA A 283 -30.93 -8.84 -78.87
CA ALA A 283 -29.57 -9.36 -78.86
C ALA A 283 -29.28 -10.21 -77.61
N LYS A 284 -29.80 -9.81 -76.44
CA LYS A 284 -29.62 -10.49 -75.15
C LYS A 284 -30.38 -11.82 -75.05
N PHE A 285 -31.65 -11.80 -75.44
CA PHE A 285 -32.59 -12.89 -75.15
C PHE A 285 -32.93 -13.71 -76.40
N ALA A 286 -33.08 -13.06 -77.56
CA ALA A 286 -33.44 -13.72 -78.82
C ALA A 286 -32.23 -14.06 -79.72
N ARG A 287 -31.00 -13.84 -79.24
CA ARG A 287 -29.73 -14.07 -79.97
C ARG A 287 -29.68 -13.38 -81.34
N SER A 288 -30.39 -12.26 -81.48
CA SER A 288 -30.31 -11.42 -82.69
C SER A 288 -28.89 -10.93 -82.89
N LYS A 289 -28.44 -10.88 -84.15
CA LYS A 289 -27.10 -10.41 -84.52
C LYS A 289 -27.21 -9.19 -85.45
N PRO A 290 -27.48 -7.99 -84.91
CA PRO A 290 -27.33 -6.75 -85.66
C PRO A 290 -25.95 -6.66 -86.30
N ASP A 291 -25.87 -6.04 -87.47
CA ASP A 291 -24.60 -5.78 -88.14
C ASP A 291 -23.77 -4.73 -87.39
N VAL A 292 -22.46 -4.70 -87.67
CA VAL A 292 -21.51 -3.82 -86.99
C VAL A 292 -21.78 -2.34 -87.28
N ILE A 293 -22.35 -2.01 -88.45
CA ILE A 293 -22.67 -0.62 -88.82
C ILE A 293 -23.83 -0.13 -87.96
N THR A 294 -24.91 -0.92 -87.86
CA THR A 294 -26.04 -0.67 -86.97
C THR A 294 -25.59 -0.53 -85.51
N ALA A 295 -24.69 -1.41 -85.04
CA ALA A 295 -24.20 -1.35 -83.66
C ALA A 295 -23.39 -0.08 -83.35
N LYS A 296 -22.60 0.42 -84.31
CA LYS A 296 -21.87 1.69 -84.18
C LYS A 296 -22.81 2.90 -84.24
N GLU A 297 -23.83 2.84 -85.10
CA GLU A 297 -24.87 3.88 -85.17
C GLU A 297 -25.64 3.98 -83.84
N ASP A 298 -26.02 2.84 -83.25
CA ASP A 298 -26.72 2.78 -81.97
C ASP A 298 -25.89 3.36 -80.82
N ARG A 299 -24.57 3.15 -80.82
CA ARG A 299 -23.68 3.78 -79.84
C ARG A 299 -23.68 5.30 -79.98
N SER A 300 -23.61 5.81 -81.21
CA SER A 300 -23.68 7.26 -81.45
C SER A 300 -25.02 7.84 -80.99
N LYS A 301 -26.12 7.17 -81.32
CA LYS A 301 -27.47 7.56 -80.88
C LYS A 301 -27.64 7.49 -79.37
N THR A 302 -27.05 6.49 -78.70
CA THR A 302 -27.08 6.38 -77.24
C THR A 302 -26.41 7.57 -76.57
N LYS A 303 -25.29 8.06 -77.12
CA LYS A 303 -24.66 9.29 -76.65
C LYS A 303 -25.60 10.50 -76.78
N HIS A 304 -26.20 10.68 -77.96
CA HIS A 304 -27.17 11.76 -78.19
C HIS A 304 -28.37 11.69 -77.24
N ILE A 305 -28.87 10.50 -76.94
CA ILE A 305 -29.95 10.30 -75.97
C ILE A 305 -29.52 10.74 -74.56
N ILE A 306 -28.28 10.42 -74.13
CA ILE A 306 -27.77 10.87 -72.83
C ILE A 306 -27.58 12.39 -72.80
N ASP A 307 -27.11 12.99 -73.90
CA ASP A 307 -26.98 14.45 -74.05
C ASP A 307 -28.34 15.15 -73.98
N ASP A 308 -29.36 14.62 -74.67
CA ASP A 308 -30.74 15.13 -74.64
C ASP A 308 -31.39 14.96 -73.26
N LEU A 309 -31.18 13.80 -72.61
CA LEU A 309 -31.65 13.55 -71.24
C LEU A 309 -30.96 14.45 -70.21
N ARG A 310 -29.73 14.90 -70.48
CA ARG A 310 -29.05 15.91 -69.65
C ARG A 310 -29.67 17.28 -69.85
N ALA A 311 -29.96 17.67 -71.09
CA ALA A 311 -30.54 18.96 -71.42
C ALA A 311 -32.02 19.09 -71.04
N SER A 312 -32.72 17.99 -70.80
CA SER A 312 -34.16 17.96 -70.51
C SER A 312 -34.52 18.22 -69.04
N VAL A 313 -33.53 18.15 -68.13
CA VAL A 313 -33.71 18.45 -66.70
C VAL A 313 -33.43 19.95 -66.47
N PRO A 314 -34.40 20.75 -65.98
CA PRO A 314 -34.18 22.17 -65.72
C PRO A 314 -33.11 22.37 -64.63
N GLU A 315 -32.30 23.43 -64.75
CA GLU A 315 -31.35 23.79 -63.68
C GLU A 315 -32.14 24.14 -62.41
N PRO A 316 -31.68 23.69 -61.22
CA PRO A 316 -32.33 24.01 -59.96
C PRO A 316 -32.37 25.53 -59.74
N THR A 317 -33.45 26.02 -59.13
CA THR A 317 -33.65 27.47 -58.93
C THR A 317 -32.60 28.02 -57.95
N GLU A 318 -32.17 29.27 -58.11
CA GLU A 318 -31.16 29.91 -57.24
C GLU A 318 -31.53 29.80 -55.73
N GLU A 319 -32.82 29.85 -55.40
CA GLU A 319 -33.32 29.67 -54.03
C GLU A 319 -33.10 28.25 -53.48
N GLU A 320 -33.21 27.21 -54.32
CA GLU A 320 -33.00 25.82 -53.91
C GLU A 320 -31.51 25.53 -53.69
N LEU A 321 -30.64 26.12 -54.51
CA LEU A 321 -29.19 26.03 -54.37
C LEU A 321 -28.71 26.69 -53.06
N LEU A 322 -29.24 27.89 -52.75
CA LEU A 322 -28.90 28.59 -51.51
C LEU A 322 -29.37 27.82 -50.26
N GLN A 323 -30.53 27.16 -50.32
CA GLN A 323 -31.03 26.32 -49.22
C GLN A 323 -30.17 25.08 -49.00
N ASP A 324 -29.73 24.40 -50.06
CA ASP A 324 -28.81 23.26 -49.95
C ASP A 324 -27.44 23.66 -49.40
N GLU A 325 -26.89 24.78 -49.86
CA GLU A 325 -25.63 25.31 -49.34
C GLU A 325 -25.72 25.67 -47.85
N ALA A 326 -26.80 26.35 -47.44
CA ALA A 326 -27.04 26.68 -46.03
C ALA A 326 -27.15 25.42 -45.17
N PHE A 327 -27.88 24.40 -45.63
CA PHE A 327 -28.01 23.11 -44.94
C PHE A 327 -26.65 22.39 -44.82
N ARG A 328 -25.85 22.36 -45.89
CA ARG A 328 -24.49 21.77 -45.88
C ARG A 328 -23.55 22.52 -44.93
N GLN A 329 -23.61 23.86 -44.92
CA GLN A 329 -22.82 24.68 -43.99
C GLN A 329 -23.22 24.45 -42.52
N GLU A 330 -24.51 24.34 -42.23
CA GLU A 330 -24.99 24.00 -40.89
C GLU A 330 -24.51 22.61 -40.44
N GLN A 331 -24.61 21.61 -41.32
CA GLN A 331 -24.11 20.28 -41.03
C GLN A 331 -22.59 20.29 -40.79
N ALA A 332 -21.82 21.01 -41.60
CA ALA A 332 -20.38 21.16 -41.43
C ALA A 332 -20.03 21.85 -40.10
N ARG A 333 -20.78 22.88 -39.70
CA ARG A 333 -20.62 23.57 -38.42
C ARG A 333 -20.92 22.64 -37.24
N LYS A 334 -22.01 21.87 -37.30
CA LYS A 334 -22.37 20.85 -36.30
C LYS A 334 -21.28 19.77 -36.19
N ARG A 335 -20.76 19.28 -37.33
CA ARG A 335 -19.65 18.30 -37.38
C ARG A 335 -18.36 18.86 -36.76
N LYS A 336 -17.99 20.12 -37.07
CA LYS A 336 -16.81 20.81 -36.48
C LYS A 336 -16.95 20.94 -34.96
N LYS A 337 -18.08 21.45 -34.47
CA LYS A 337 -18.35 21.56 -33.01
C LYS A 337 -18.24 20.22 -32.31
N ARG A 338 -18.84 19.16 -32.88
CA ARG A 338 -18.78 17.81 -32.30
C ARG A 338 -17.34 17.28 -32.24
N ARG A 339 -16.51 17.51 -33.27
CA ARG A 339 -15.09 17.12 -33.25
C ARG A 339 -14.31 17.84 -32.15
N ILE A 340 -14.55 19.14 -31.96
CA ILE A 340 -13.90 19.92 -30.90
C ILE A 340 -14.31 19.40 -29.52
N ILE A 341 -15.61 19.19 -29.29
CA ILE A 341 -16.11 18.65 -28.01
C ILE A 341 -15.51 17.28 -27.71
N ILE A 342 -15.47 16.37 -28.71
CA ILE A 342 -14.84 15.05 -28.55
C ILE A 342 -13.34 15.20 -28.27
N GLY A 343 -12.65 16.14 -28.94
CA GLY A 343 -11.24 16.41 -28.69
C GLY A 343 -10.98 16.91 -27.26
N ILE A 344 -11.80 17.84 -26.76
CA ILE A 344 -11.70 18.33 -25.38
C ILE A 344 -11.99 17.20 -24.40
N ALA A 345 -13.07 16.42 -24.61
CA ALA A 345 -13.41 15.30 -23.76
C ALA A 345 -12.29 14.24 -23.72
N ALA A 346 -11.67 13.93 -24.86
CA ALA A 346 -10.52 13.03 -24.93
C ALA A 346 -9.30 13.61 -24.20
N GLY A 347 -9.02 14.90 -24.34
CA GLY A 347 -7.94 15.57 -23.61
C GLY A 347 -8.14 15.52 -22.09
N VAL A 348 -9.34 15.83 -21.61
CA VAL A 348 -9.70 15.74 -20.19
C VAL A 348 -9.58 14.30 -19.68
N LEU A 349 -10.03 13.31 -20.46
CA LEU A 349 -9.89 11.89 -20.11
C LEU A 349 -8.41 11.49 -19.96
N ILE A 350 -7.53 11.96 -20.84
CA ILE A 350 -6.08 11.69 -20.76
C ILE A 350 -5.48 12.29 -19.49
N ILE A 351 -5.84 13.51 -19.14
CA ILE A 351 -5.38 14.16 -17.90
C ILE A 351 -5.84 13.37 -16.68
N ILE A 352 -7.12 12.97 -16.64
CA ILE A 352 -7.66 12.17 -15.54
C ILE A 352 -6.92 10.85 -15.43
N MET A 353 -6.73 10.12 -16.54
CA MET A 353 -5.97 8.86 -16.53
C MET A 353 -4.53 9.06 -16.04
N GLY A 354 -3.86 10.14 -16.43
CA GLY A 354 -2.51 10.48 -15.96
C GLY A 354 -2.45 10.76 -14.46
N VAL A 355 -3.41 11.53 -13.92
CA VAL A 355 -3.50 11.81 -12.49
C VAL A 355 -3.81 10.53 -11.71
N THR A 356 -4.75 9.70 -12.19
CA THR A 356 -5.06 8.40 -11.57
C THR A 356 -3.85 7.46 -11.58
N ALA A 357 -3.07 7.44 -12.66
CA ALA A 357 -1.82 6.68 -12.75
C ALA A 357 -0.80 7.11 -11.70
N LEU A 358 -0.62 8.43 -11.54
CA LEU A 358 0.30 8.99 -10.55
C LEU A 358 -0.14 8.64 -9.12
N ILE A 359 -1.43 8.77 -8.81
CA ILE A 359 -1.97 8.40 -7.49
C ILE A 359 -1.78 6.89 -7.23
N ALA A 360 -2.02 6.03 -8.23
CA ALA A 360 -1.87 4.59 -8.06
C ALA A 360 -0.42 4.13 -7.84
N THR A 361 0.55 4.82 -8.46
CA THR A 361 1.97 4.43 -8.41
C THR A 361 2.76 5.11 -7.29
N LYS A 362 2.43 6.36 -6.96
CA LYS A 362 3.15 7.18 -5.97
C LYS A 362 2.37 7.45 -4.69
N GLY A 363 1.07 7.13 -4.68
CA GLY A 363 0.18 7.45 -3.57
C GLY A 363 -0.45 8.83 -3.70
N TYR A 364 -1.59 9.00 -3.02
CA TYR A 364 -2.35 10.25 -3.01
C TYR A 364 -1.56 11.41 -2.38
N THR A 365 -0.95 11.16 -1.21
CA THR A 365 -0.18 12.16 -0.45
C THR A 365 0.96 12.74 -1.29
N TYR A 366 1.74 11.90 -1.97
CA TYR A 366 2.82 12.38 -2.84
C TYR A 366 2.34 13.34 -3.94
N VAL A 367 1.20 13.04 -4.58
CA VAL A 367 0.67 13.88 -5.68
C VAL A 367 0.22 15.24 -5.14
N VAL A 368 -0.46 15.27 -4.00
CA VAL A 368 -0.86 16.51 -3.34
C VAL A 368 0.39 17.30 -2.92
N ASP A 369 1.31 16.68 -2.19
CA ASP A 369 2.50 17.35 -1.65
C ASP A 369 3.44 17.89 -2.72
N THR A 370 3.47 17.28 -3.91
CA THR A 370 4.37 17.69 -5.00
C THR A 370 3.77 18.78 -5.88
N TYR A 371 2.46 18.71 -6.17
CA TYR A 371 1.83 19.59 -7.17
C TYR A 371 0.92 20.67 -6.56
N LEU A 372 0.31 20.41 -5.40
CA LEU A 372 -0.51 21.37 -4.67
C LEU A 372 0.26 22.03 -3.52
N GLY A 373 1.33 21.38 -3.03
CA GLY A 373 2.13 21.82 -1.90
C GLY A 373 1.57 21.34 -0.56
N HIS A 374 2.44 21.23 0.44
CA HIS A 374 2.05 20.89 1.81
C HIS A 374 2.71 21.90 2.77
N PRO A 375 1.94 22.68 3.55
CA PRO A 375 2.48 23.81 4.33
C PRO A 375 3.65 23.44 5.25
N THR A 376 3.57 22.32 5.95
CA THR A 376 4.63 21.84 6.86
C THR A 376 5.79 21.18 6.16
N LYS A 377 5.60 20.65 4.93
CA LYS A 377 6.72 20.16 4.13
C LYS A 377 7.64 21.29 3.70
N GLU A 378 7.04 22.42 3.31
CA GLU A 378 7.80 23.64 2.98
C GLU A 378 8.60 24.15 4.19
N LEU A 379 8.01 24.13 5.39
CA LEU A 379 8.72 24.47 6.63
C LEU A 379 9.88 23.52 6.94
N LEU A 380 9.71 22.21 6.69
CA LEU A 380 10.73 21.20 6.96
C LEU A 380 11.94 21.34 6.01
N GLU A 381 11.67 21.50 4.71
CA GLU A 381 12.68 21.61 3.64
C GLU A 381 13.35 23.00 3.56
N GLY A 382 12.76 24.01 4.21
CA GLY A 382 13.26 25.38 4.25
C GLY A 382 14.55 25.60 5.03
N GLU A 383 14.96 26.86 5.17
CA GLU A 383 16.11 27.25 5.98
C GLU A 383 15.75 27.22 7.48
N TRP A 384 16.63 26.65 8.30
CA TRP A 384 16.43 26.55 9.74
C TRP A 384 17.24 27.59 10.48
N ILE A 385 16.59 28.31 11.40
CA ILE A 385 17.16 29.47 12.07
C ILE A 385 17.34 29.13 13.55
N ARG A 386 18.59 29.19 14.03
CA ARG A 386 18.91 29.09 15.46
C ARG A 386 18.82 30.48 16.08
N SER A 387 17.94 30.64 17.05
CA SER A 387 17.69 31.91 17.74
C SER A 387 17.68 31.72 19.25
N GLU A 388 17.99 32.79 19.98
CA GLU A 388 17.95 32.84 21.44
C GLU A 388 16.81 33.75 21.90
N TYR A 389 16.00 33.28 22.85
CA TYR A 389 14.80 33.96 23.32
C TYR A 389 14.74 34.05 24.84
N GLY A 390 14.14 35.12 25.34
CA GLY A 390 13.77 35.25 26.74
C GLY A 390 14.91 35.60 27.69
N ASN A 391 14.55 35.66 28.98
CA ASN A 391 15.49 35.82 30.09
C ASN A 391 14.93 35.08 31.33
N PRO A 392 15.40 33.87 31.66
CA PRO A 392 16.62 33.21 31.16
C PRO A 392 16.60 32.84 29.67
N SER A 393 17.78 32.77 29.04
CA SER A 393 17.91 32.60 27.57
C SER A 393 17.70 31.14 27.17
N VAL A 394 16.82 30.91 26.19
CA VAL A 394 16.58 29.60 25.58
C VAL A 394 16.99 29.67 24.11
N ALA A 395 17.98 28.87 23.74
CA ALA A 395 18.35 28.70 22.34
C ALA A 395 17.52 27.57 21.73
N VAL A 396 16.89 27.85 20.58
CA VAL A 396 16.11 26.85 19.83
C VAL A 396 16.29 27.07 18.33
N THR A 397 16.26 25.97 17.57
CA THR A 397 16.31 26.00 16.11
C THR A 397 14.91 25.73 15.56
N THR A 398 14.33 26.72 14.89
CA THR A 398 12.97 26.68 14.33
C THR A 398 12.98 26.95 12.83
N PRO A 399 11.96 26.48 12.08
CA PRO A 399 11.85 26.77 10.64
C PRO A 399 11.50 28.24 10.36
N GLU A 400 10.86 28.90 11.33
CA GLU A 400 10.49 30.33 11.26
C GLU A 400 10.84 31.01 12.58
N VAL A 401 11.10 32.32 12.53
CA VAL A 401 11.45 33.12 13.71
C VAL A 401 10.22 33.28 14.61
N LEU A 402 10.36 32.99 15.90
CA LEU A 402 9.28 33.17 16.87
C LEU A 402 9.10 34.65 17.16
N VAL A 403 7.86 35.13 17.08
CA VAL A 403 7.51 36.54 17.29
C VAL A 403 6.98 36.72 18.69
N ARG A 404 7.32 37.83 19.35
CA ARG A 404 6.80 38.15 20.69
C ARG A 404 5.27 38.17 20.67
N GLY A 405 4.66 37.45 21.61
CA GLY A 405 3.22 37.43 21.82
C GLY A 405 2.87 37.49 23.31
N GLU A 406 1.58 37.42 23.61
CA GLU A 406 1.04 37.53 24.96
C GLU A 406 0.16 36.31 25.25
N ILE A 407 0.35 35.69 26.41
CA ILE A 407 -0.51 34.61 26.90
C ILE A 407 -1.09 35.06 28.24
N GLU A 408 -2.41 34.99 28.38
CA GLU A 408 -3.09 35.27 29.64
C GLU A 408 -2.73 34.20 30.67
N MET A 409 -2.21 34.64 31.81
CA MET A 409 -1.81 33.78 32.92
C MET A 409 -2.81 33.88 34.07
N PRO A 410 -3.01 32.81 34.85
CA PRO A 410 -3.78 32.88 36.09
C PRO A 410 -3.23 33.96 37.05
N GLN A 411 -4.13 34.71 37.70
CA GLN A 411 -3.80 35.87 38.54
C GLN A 411 -2.87 35.53 39.72
N ASP A 412 -2.95 34.30 40.23
CA ASP A 412 -2.10 33.79 41.31
C ASP A 412 -0.65 33.60 40.84
N VAL A 413 -0.44 33.14 39.60
CA VAL A 413 0.90 33.03 39.00
C VAL A 413 1.46 34.43 38.72
N GLU A 414 0.63 35.33 38.18
CA GLU A 414 1.03 36.70 37.81
C GLU A 414 1.62 37.50 38.99
N GLN A 415 1.09 37.31 40.20
CA GLN A 415 1.59 37.98 41.41
C GLN A 415 2.95 37.47 41.90
N MET A 416 3.37 36.27 41.48
CA MET A 416 4.65 35.66 41.87
C MET A 416 5.76 35.91 40.84
N MET A 417 5.42 36.41 39.65
CA MET A 417 6.35 36.66 38.55
C MET A 417 7.01 38.04 38.66
N VAL A 418 8.32 38.11 38.37
CA VAL A 418 9.06 39.36 38.11
C VAL A 418 8.84 39.83 36.67
N GLY A 419 8.66 38.88 35.76
CA GLY A 419 8.35 39.11 34.36
C GLY A 419 8.18 37.81 33.62
N SER A 420 7.43 37.86 32.52
CA SER A 420 7.25 36.77 31.58
C SER A 420 7.48 37.28 30.16
N GLU A 421 8.10 36.45 29.33
CA GLU A 421 8.23 36.71 27.90
C GLU A 421 7.77 35.48 27.13
N THR A 422 6.86 35.68 26.18
CA THR A 422 6.37 34.63 25.29
C THR A 422 6.68 34.97 23.84
N PHE A 423 7.13 33.96 23.11
CA PHE A 423 7.41 34.00 21.69
C PHE A 423 6.64 32.88 21.00
N MET A 424 6.05 33.15 19.85
CA MET A 424 5.15 32.22 19.20
C MET A 424 5.25 32.25 17.68
N TYR A 425 4.93 31.12 17.06
CA TYR A 425 4.72 30.97 15.62
C TYR A 425 3.45 30.16 15.40
N GLY A 426 2.51 30.69 14.61
CA GLY A 426 1.21 30.05 14.35
C GLY A 426 0.18 30.29 15.47
N SER A 427 -0.83 29.43 15.52
CA SER A 427 -1.88 29.41 16.54
C SER A 427 -2.44 27.99 16.71
N LEU A 428 -3.24 27.75 17.75
CA LEU A 428 -3.85 26.43 18.00
C LEU A 428 -4.66 25.86 16.80
N LEU A 429 -5.17 26.73 15.93
CA LEU A 429 -5.93 26.35 14.73
C LEU A 429 -5.07 26.25 13.46
N SER A 430 -3.79 26.59 13.54
CA SER A 430 -2.85 26.48 12.43
C SER A 430 -2.30 25.06 12.32
N ASN A 431 -1.75 24.69 11.16
CA ASN A 431 -1.18 23.35 10.94
C ASN A 431 0.02 23.05 11.85
N PHE A 432 0.69 24.09 12.36
CA PHE A 432 1.87 23.99 13.19
C PHE A 432 1.98 25.21 14.10
N TYR A 433 2.02 24.97 15.41
CA TYR A 433 2.06 26.00 16.44
C TYR A 433 3.22 25.75 17.39
N VAL A 434 4.05 26.77 17.59
CA VAL A 434 5.15 26.73 18.55
C VAL A 434 5.01 27.90 19.49
N THR A 435 5.18 27.65 20.78
CA THR A 435 5.32 28.70 21.79
C THR A 435 6.53 28.43 22.67
N LEU A 436 7.22 29.49 23.02
CA LEU A 436 8.33 29.51 23.96
C LEU A 436 8.02 30.58 24.99
N SER A 437 7.89 30.19 26.24
CA SER A 437 7.64 31.10 27.36
C SER A 437 8.76 31.00 28.37
N THR A 438 9.28 32.14 28.79
CA THR A 438 10.26 32.25 29.88
C THR A 438 9.64 33.08 30.99
N ILE A 439 9.70 32.58 32.21
CA ILE A 439 9.14 33.21 33.40
C ILE A 439 10.24 33.36 34.43
N LYS A 440 10.36 34.54 34.99
CA LYS A 440 11.28 34.81 36.09
C LYS A 440 10.50 35.00 37.39
N PHE A 441 10.84 34.27 38.43
CA PHE A 441 10.15 34.36 39.73
C PHE A 441 10.91 35.22 40.74
N GLN A 442 10.20 35.72 41.76
CA GLN A 442 10.82 36.37 42.92
C GLN A 442 11.39 35.32 43.89
N GLY A 443 12.68 35.00 43.75
CA GLY A 443 13.41 34.07 44.62
C GLY A 443 13.40 32.61 44.14
N GLU A 444 13.95 31.69 44.95
CA GLU A 444 13.91 30.25 44.66
C GLU A 444 12.49 29.71 44.89
N VAL A 445 11.71 29.62 43.81
CA VAL A 445 10.44 28.91 43.80
C VAL A 445 10.73 27.44 43.56
N LYS A 446 10.27 26.57 44.48
CA LYS A 446 10.27 25.13 44.22
C LYS A 446 9.24 24.84 43.13
N PHE A 447 9.72 24.31 42.00
CA PHE A 447 8.87 23.88 40.91
C PHE A 447 7.87 22.82 41.40
N ASP A 448 6.58 23.15 41.28
CA ASP A 448 5.49 22.22 41.50
C ASP A 448 4.99 21.77 40.13
N ALA A 449 5.50 20.61 39.70
CA ALA A 449 5.17 20.04 38.39
C ALA A 449 3.66 19.87 38.20
N GLN A 450 2.91 19.59 39.27
CA GLN A 450 1.46 19.40 39.19
C GLN A 450 0.74 20.71 38.88
N LYS A 451 1.15 21.82 39.51
CA LYS A 451 0.57 23.14 39.23
C LYS A 451 0.90 23.65 37.83
N ALA A 452 2.10 23.34 37.33
CA ALA A 452 2.48 23.67 35.95
C ALA A 452 1.60 22.91 34.94
N ILE A 453 1.33 21.62 35.20
CA ILE A 453 0.40 20.81 34.41
C ILE A 453 -1.02 21.37 34.45
N ASP A 454 -1.53 21.73 35.63
CA ASP A 454 -2.87 22.30 35.78
C ASP A 454 -3.02 23.64 35.03
N GLY A 455 -1.96 24.46 35.03
CA GLY A 455 -1.89 25.71 34.27
C GLY A 455 -1.92 25.49 32.75
N ILE A 456 -1.17 24.50 32.25
CA ILE A 456 -1.21 24.10 30.83
C ILE A 456 -2.62 23.67 30.45
N TYR A 457 -3.26 22.83 31.26
CA TYR A 457 -4.60 22.33 30.98
C TYR A 457 -5.62 23.48 30.88
N THR A 458 -5.59 24.39 31.86
CA THR A 458 -6.46 25.58 31.90
C THR A 458 -6.24 26.47 30.67
N ASN A 459 -4.98 26.65 30.27
CA ASN A 459 -4.63 27.50 29.12
C ASN A 459 -5.07 26.89 27.78
N LEU A 460 -4.88 25.58 27.60
CA LEU A 460 -5.32 24.87 26.39
C LEU A 460 -6.85 24.87 26.28
N GLU A 461 -7.58 24.63 27.37
CA GLU A 461 -9.05 24.70 27.38
C GLU A 461 -9.55 26.12 27.08
N ALA A 462 -8.90 27.15 27.61
CA ALA A 462 -9.24 28.55 27.32
C ALA A 462 -9.07 28.90 25.83
N GLN A 463 -8.14 28.25 25.14
CA GLN A 463 -7.92 28.40 23.69
C GLN A 463 -8.86 27.53 22.84
N GLY A 464 -9.75 26.73 23.45
CA GLY A 464 -10.72 25.87 22.76
C GLY A 464 -10.25 24.44 22.53
N ALA A 465 -9.21 23.97 23.24
CA ALA A 465 -8.83 22.56 23.23
C ALA A 465 -9.82 21.71 24.05
N ARG A 466 -10.15 20.52 23.53
CA ARG A 466 -10.96 19.50 24.17
C ARG A 466 -10.27 18.12 24.06
N ASN A 467 -10.80 17.12 24.75
CA ASN A 467 -10.33 15.73 24.71
C ASN A 467 -8.82 15.59 24.93
N ILE A 468 -8.26 16.37 25.86
CA ILE A 468 -6.82 16.40 26.12
C ILE A 468 -6.39 15.11 26.82
N ILE A 469 -5.56 14.32 26.13
CA ILE A 469 -4.85 13.17 26.68
C ILE A 469 -3.42 13.60 26.97
N MET A 470 -2.91 13.29 28.16
CA MET A 470 -1.56 13.68 28.58
C MET A 470 -0.77 12.49 29.11
N LYS A 471 0.53 12.52 28.83
CA LYS A 471 1.56 11.63 29.35
C LYS A 471 2.76 12.47 29.75
N GLN A 472 3.53 11.97 30.72
CA GLN A 472 4.71 12.65 31.24
C GLN A 472 5.90 11.69 31.22
N GLU A 473 7.07 12.22 30.88
CA GLU A 473 8.37 11.55 31.01
C GLU A 473 9.47 12.54 31.41
N ASP A 474 10.54 12.01 32.01
CA ASP A 474 11.74 12.80 32.32
C ASP A 474 12.48 13.10 31.02
N PHE A 475 13.01 14.32 30.89
CA PHE A 475 13.72 14.76 29.70
C PHE A 475 15.05 15.40 30.07
N THR A 476 16.08 15.17 29.26
CA THR A 476 17.38 15.81 29.43
C THR A 476 17.81 16.39 28.09
N THR A 477 18.11 17.68 28.09
CA THR A 477 18.63 18.40 26.91
C THR A 477 20.05 17.94 26.57
N VAL A 478 20.52 18.27 25.37
CA VAL A 478 21.88 17.93 24.90
C VAL A 478 22.97 18.55 25.79
N ASN A 479 22.70 19.71 26.39
CA ASN A 479 23.62 20.39 27.31
C ASN A 479 23.50 19.90 28.78
N GLY A 480 22.67 18.88 29.05
CA GLY A 480 22.56 18.22 30.36
C GLY A 480 21.54 18.84 31.31
N THR A 481 20.76 19.83 30.89
CA THR A 481 19.67 20.42 31.70
C THR A 481 18.54 19.40 31.85
N GLU A 482 18.18 19.07 33.09
CA GLU A 482 17.06 18.20 33.43
C GLU A 482 15.73 18.96 33.34
N GLY A 483 14.72 18.32 32.76
CA GLY A 483 13.39 18.88 32.59
C GLY A 483 12.32 17.81 32.55
N THR A 484 11.08 18.24 32.38
CA THR A 484 9.91 17.36 32.27
C THR A 484 9.28 17.54 30.90
N LYS A 485 9.12 16.44 30.18
CA LYS A 485 8.39 16.42 28.91
C LYS A 485 6.96 15.93 29.13
N ILE A 486 6.00 16.68 28.62
CA ILE A 486 4.58 16.34 28.60
C ILE A 486 4.17 16.21 27.15
N PHE A 487 3.47 15.14 26.79
CA PHE A 487 3.04 14.91 25.42
C PHE A 487 1.71 14.17 25.36
N GLY A 488 1.00 14.31 24.25
CA GLY A 488 -0.25 13.60 24.05
C GLY A 488 -1.05 14.17 22.89
N THR A 489 -2.36 14.02 22.97
CA THR A 489 -3.29 14.45 21.92
C THR A 489 -4.33 15.41 22.48
N LEU A 490 -4.80 16.32 21.63
CA LEU A 490 -5.90 17.22 21.93
C LEU A 490 -6.72 17.47 20.66
N GLU A 491 -7.95 17.92 20.84
CA GLU A 491 -8.84 18.35 19.77
C GLU A 491 -9.06 19.86 19.85
N ALA A 492 -8.63 20.61 18.84
CA ALA A 492 -8.86 22.05 18.77
C ALA A 492 -10.18 22.34 18.04
N GLU A 493 -11.14 22.96 18.73
CA GLU A 493 -12.44 23.30 18.14
C GLU A 493 -12.36 24.66 17.43
N ASN A 494 -12.64 24.69 16.12
CA ASN A 494 -12.71 25.94 15.38
C ASN A 494 -13.98 26.73 15.79
N PRO A 495 -13.85 27.94 16.37
CA PRO A 495 -15.00 28.66 16.92
C PRO A 495 -15.97 29.19 15.85
N VAL A 496 -15.56 29.22 14.58
CA VAL A 496 -16.38 29.70 13.45
C VAL A 496 -17.10 28.55 12.75
N THR A 497 -16.39 27.45 12.49
CA THR A 497 -16.95 26.31 11.73
C THR A 497 -17.51 25.20 12.63
N GLY A 498 -17.12 25.15 13.91
CA GLY A 498 -17.42 24.05 14.83
C GLY A 498 -16.68 22.75 14.50
N GLU A 499 -15.70 22.80 13.59
CA GLU A 499 -14.90 21.65 13.20
C GLU A 499 -13.85 21.35 14.28
N SER A 500 -13.74 20.07 14.68
CA SER A 500 -12.72 19.60 15.61
C SER A 500 -11.48 19.15 14.84
N ILE A 501 -10.33 19.73 15.17
CA ILE A 501 -9.04 19.45 14.53
C ILE A 501 -8.20 18.61 15.49
N PRO A 502 -7.91 17.33 15.16
CA PRO A 502 -7.08 16.47 16.00
C PRO A 502 -5.60 16.87 15.89
N ASN A 503 -4.97 17.09 17.04
CA ASN A 503 -3.58 17.50 17.15
C ASN A 503 -2.81 16.61 18.15
N GLU A 504 -1.53 16.41 17.86
CA GLU A 504 -0.54 15.99 18.84
C GLU A 504 0.16 17.23 19.43
N TYR A 505 0.61 17.13 20.67
CA TYR A 505 1.41 18.17 21.29
C TYR A 505 2.57 17.59 22.11
N GLU A 506 3.65 18.35 22.17
CA GLU A 506 4.83 18.08 23.00
C GLU A 506 5.24 19.37 23.72
N ILE A 507 5.40 19.29 25.04
CA ILE A 507 5.74 20.41 25.93
C ILE A 507 6.98 20.03 26.72
N LEU A 508 8.02 20.85 26.66
CA LEU A 508 9.20 20.74 27.50
C LEU A 508 9.13 21.81 28.58
N ASN A 509 9.31 21.41 29.83
CA ASN A 509 9.33 22.30 30.99
C ASN A 509 10.68 22.18 31.68
N PHE A 510 11.31 23.32 31.95
CA PHE A 510 12.57 23.43 32.69
C PHE A 510 12.37 24.40 33.85
N ALA A 511 13.00 24.08 34.98
CA ALA A 511 12.93 24.92 36.18
C ALA A 511 14.29 24.93 36.87
N GLU A 512 15.16 25.86 36.48
CA GLU A 512 16.46 26.07 37.09
C GLU A 512 16.62 27.49 37.67
N LYS A 513 17.29 27.60 38.83
CA LYS A 513 17.83 28.86 39.40
C LYS A 513 16.84 30.03 39.50
N GLY A 514 15.54 29.76 39.71
CA GLY A 514 14.50 30.78 39.87
C GLY A 514 13.85 31.26 38.57
N GLY A 515 14.15 30.60 37.44
CA GLY A 515 13.45 30.73 36.17
C GLY A 515 12.59 29.49 35.85
N PHE A 516 11.64 29.67 34.94
CA PHE A 516 10.85 28.60 34.34
C PHE A 516 10.74 28.82 32.84
N GLU A 517 11.17 27.83 32.08
CA GLU A 517 11.17 27.84 30.63
C GLU A 517 10.25 26.73 30.11
N GLN A 518 9.33 27.11 29.23
CA GLN A 518 8.39 26.20 28.60
C GLN A 518 8.46 26.33 27.09
N ILE A 519 8.64 25.20 26.40
CA ILE A 519 8.53 25.13 24.95
C ILE A 519 7.37 24.18 24.64
N MET A 520 6.35 24.66 23.95
CA MET A 520 5.20 23.86 23.53
C MET A 520 5.11 23.86 22.02
N VAL A 521 4.97 22.67 21.44
CA VAL A 521 4.74 22.46 20.02
C VAL A 521 3.42 21.71 19.86
N ILE A 522 2.51 22.23 19.05
CA ILE A 522 1.23 21.60 18.69
C ILE A 522 1.17 21.45 17.18
N TYR A 523 0.80 20.27 16.70
CA TYR A 523 0.74 19.96 15.28
C TYR A 523 -0.36 18.96 14.97
N ASN A 524 -0.82 18.93 13.72
CA ASN A 524 -1.87 18.00 13.29
C ASN A 524 -1.42 16.55 13.45
N GLU A 525 -2.26 15.70 14.06
CA GLU A 525 -1.96 14.28 14.33
C GLU A 525 -1.59 13.50 13.06
N ASN A 526 -2.16 13.88 11.91
CA ASN A 526 -1.95 13.18 10.64
C ASN A 526 -0.75 13.72 9.82
N ASP A 527 -0.04 14.72 10.32
CA ASP A 527 1.05 15.39 9.60
C ASP A 527 2.42 14.85 10.01
N GLN A 528 2.98 13.99 9.14
CA GLN A 528 4.30 13.39 9.36
C GLN A 528 5.44 14.41 9.28
N TYR A 529 5.32 15.43 8.43
CA TYR A 529 6.35 16.47 8.31
C TYR A 529 6.40 17.31 9.57
N ALA A 530 5.23 17.66 10.12
CA ALA A 530 5.14 18.39 11.37
C ALA A 530 5.78 17.62 12.54
N LYS A 531 5.58 16.30 12.59
CA LYS A 531 6.22 15.45 13.60
C LYS A 531 7.76 15.50 13.50
N GLU A 532 8.30 15.48 12.28
CA GLU A 532 9.75 15.61 12.07
C GLU A 532 10.26 17.00 12.48
N ILE A 533 9.52 18.06 12.15
CA ILE A 533 9.83 19.43 12.60
C ILE A 533 9.86 19.48 14.13
N THR A 534 8.83 18.95 14.80
CA THR A 534 8.74 18.93 16.27
C THR A 534 9.96 18.24 16.89
N GLN A 535 10.35 17.08 16.38
CA GLN A 535 11.52 16.36 16.90
C GLN A 535 12.81 17.15 16.70
N ARG A 536 12.96 17.83 15.56
CA ARG A 536 14.13 18.69 15.31
C ARG A 536 14.16 19.90 16.24
N ILE A 537 13.01 20.52 16.51
CA ILE A 537 12.89 21.63 17.48
C ILE A 537 13.28 21.14 18.87
N ILE A 538 12.63 20.08 19.37
CA ILE A 538 12.86 19.53 20.72
C ILE A 538 14.32 19.15 20.95
N ASN A 539 14.95 18.50 19.97
CA ASN A 539 16.35 18.09 20.07
C ASN A 539 17.34 19.26 19.95
N SER A 540 16.88 20.45 19.53
CA SER A 540 17.71 21.65 19.41
C SER A 540 17.62 22.59 20.61
N VAL A 541 16.75 22.30 21.58
CA VAL A 541 16.54 23.14 22.76
C VAL A 541 17.77 23.08 23.65
N GLU A 542 18.36 24.25 23.91
CA GLU A 542 19.45 24.44 24.85
C GLU A 542 19.08 25.56 25.83
N ILE A 543 19.11 25.26 27.12
CA ILE A 543 18.87 26.24 28.17
C ILE A 543 20.21 26.92 28.50
N ASN A 544 20.34 28.19 28.13
CA ASN A 544 21.53 28.99 28.40
C ASN A 544 21.38 29.62 29.79
N ASN A 545 21.97 28.93 30.76
CA ASN A 545 22.01 29.40 32.13
C ASN A 545 22.74 30.75 32.23
N LEU A 546 22.15 31.68 32.97
CA LEU A 546 22.83 32.87 33.49
C LEU A 546 24.01 32.40 34.36
N ASN A 547 25.18 32.20 33.74
CA ASN A 547 26.55 32.25 34.28
C ASN A 547 27.52 31.50 33.32
N GLU A 548 27.89 32.17 32.23
CA GLU A 548 29.31 32.50 32.01
C GLU A 548 29.50 34.00 32.26
#